data_AF-A0A510PKG9-F1
#
_entry.id   AF-A0A510PKG9-F1
#
_cell.length_a   1.000
_cell.length_b   1.000
_cell.length_c   1.000
_cell.angle_alpha   90.00
_cell.angle_beta   90.00
_cell.angle_gamma   90.00
#
_symmetry.space_group_name_H-M   'P 1'
#
loop_
_entity.id
_entity.type
_entity.pdbx_description
1 polymer ?
#
loop_
_entity_poly.entity_id
_entity_poly.type
_entity_poly.pdbx_seq_one_letter_code
_entity_poly.pdbx_strand_id
1 'polypeptide(L)'
;MNRLIFHASITTVTGAVLLSFIGINSAQAITLTTFSPIGFSDAIAGITGFQIEDFEDTTLIPGLSVEWASPNLGPVNILPDVVSIGDASYLVNDAWDGISFLTNSRQGFVSLSDVTSLKFSNSLTSVGIGVSNLNFNANLLVNGSFFRSFSSFNPSPILGTGIKSIYLRIDAEAGETINSIGIAAGSGADFIVFDRLAIKSAAQPPQTVPEPSNIFGLSLLGLGLAAIKVKGILSKKAKSPTDNPQEPDS
;
A
#
# COMPACT_ATOMS: atom_id res chain seq x y z
N MET A 1 -23.20 69.22 -47.85
CA MET A 1 -24.13 68.46 -46.98
C MET A 1 -24.28 67.09 -47.62
N ASN A 2 -23.88 65.93 -47.09
CA ASN A 2 -23.51 65.46 -45.75
C ASN A 2 -22.35 64.46 -45.88
N ARG A 3 -21.34 64.52 -45.01
CA ARG A 3 -20.32 63.45 -44.88
C ARG A 3 -20.85 62.43 -43.88
N LEU A 4 -21.07 61.18 -44.30
CA LEU A 4 -21.28 60.06 -43.38
C LEU A 4 -19.92 59.68 -42.77
N ILE A 5 -19.82 59.76 -41.44
CA ILE A 5 -18.69 59.25 -40.66
C ILE A 5 -19.17 57.91 -40.07
N PHE A 6 -18.59 56.80 -40.53
CA PHE A 6 -18.79 55.50 -39.89
C PHE A 6 -17.80 55.38 -38.72
N HIS A 7 -18.32 55.29 -37.49
CA HIS A 7 -17.54 54.85 -36.33
C HIS A 7 -17.54 53.33 -36.30
N ALA A 8 -16.36 52.71 -36.46
CA ALA A 8 -16.17 51.29 -36.19
C ALA A 8 -15.75 51.14 -34.72
N SER A 9 -16.69 50.72 -33.87
CA SER A 9 -16.38 50.32 -32.49
C SER A 9 -15.80 48.89 -32.52
N ILE A 10 -14.51 48.77 -32.22
CA ILE A 10 -13.86 47.46 -32.02
C ILE A 10 -14.20 47.01 -30.59
N THR A 11 -15.17 46.11 -30.47
CA THR A 11 -15.45 45.44 -29.20
C THR A 11 -14.50 44.24 -29.09
N THR A 12 -13.44 44.38 -28.30
CA THR A 12 -12.54 43.28 -27.97
C THR A 12 -13.29 42.29 -27.06
N VAL A 13 -13.69 41.14 -27.59
CA VAL A 13 -14.23 40.04 -26.78
C VAL A 13 -13.03 39.25 -26.26
N THR A 14 -12.67 39.46 -25.00
CA THR A 14 -11.69 38.63 -24.30
C THR A 14 -12.34 37.26 -24.04
N GLY A 15 -12.06 36.28 -24.89
CA GLY A 15 -12.50 34.91 -24.69
C GLY A 15 -11.79 34.30 -23.48
N ALA A 16 -12.51 34.10 -22.39
CA ALA A 16 -12.04 33.25 -21.30
C ALA A 16 -12.06 31.79 -21.79
N VAL A 17 -10.88 31.19 -21.94
CA VAL A 17 -10.75 29.74 -22.17
C VAL A 17 -11.14 29.05 -20.88
N LEU A 18 -12.35 28.48 -20.85
CA LEU A 18 -12.76 27.55 -19.81
C LEU A 18 -11.97 26.25 -20.03
N LEU A 19 -10.89 26.04 -19.28
CA LEU A 19 -10.26 24.73 -19.17
C LEU A 19 -11.22 23.82 -18.41
N SER A 20 -12.00 23.04 -19.14
CA SER A 20 -12.69 21.88 -18.59
C SER A 20 -11.64 20.85 -18.22
N PHE A 21 -11.30 20.77 -16.94
CA PHE A 21 -10.62 19.59 -16.41
C PHE A 21 -11.58 18.42 -16.57
N ILE A 22 -11.35 17.59 -17.61
CA ILE A 22 -11.89 16.25 -17.62
C ILE A 22 -11.22 15.57 -16.44
N GLY A 23 -11.94 15.42 -15.33
CA GLY A 23 -11.51 14.59 -14.22
C GLY A 23 -11.30 13.19 -14.78
N ILE A 24 -10.04 12.81 -14.96
CA ILE A 24 -9.66 11.42 -15.17
C ILE A 24 -9.95 10.78 -13.82
N ASN A 25 -11.16 10.23 -13.67
CA ASN A 25 -11.37 9.23 -12.63
C ASN A 25 -10.45 8.08 -13.01
N SER A 26 -9.27 8.00 -12.39
CA SER A 26 -8.43 6.81 -12.52
C SER A 26 -9.23 5.69 -11.89
N ALA A 27 -9.89 4.87 -12.71
CA ALA A 27 -10.46 3.62 -12.24
C ALA A 27 -9.29 2.81 -11.66
N GLN A 28 -9.41 2.38 -10.41
CA GLN A 28 -8.40 1.52 -9.82
C GLN A 28 -8.19 0.30 -10.71
N ALA A 29 -6.96 0.11 -11.18
CA ALA A 29 -6.58 -1.06 -11.95
C ALA A 29 -6.33 -2.22 -10.97
N ILE A 30 -7.42 -2.90 -10.61
CA ILE A 30 -7.45 -4.02 -9.67
C ILE A 30 -8.15 -5.20 -10.34
N THR A 31 -7.55 -6.37 -10.26
CA THR A 31 -8.12 -7.63 -10.74
C THR A 31 -8.65 -8.45 -9.55
N LEU A 32 -9.85 -9.01 -9.68
CA LEU A 32 -10.41 -9.96 -8.72
C LEU A 32 -10.50 -11.34 -9.36
N THR A 33 -9.89 -12.32 -8.72
CA THR A 33 -10.06 -13.74 -9.00
C THR A 33 -10.76 -14.39 -7.81
N THR A 34 -11.74 -15.24 -8.08
CA THR A 34 -12.45 -15.98 -7.03
C THR A 34 -12.26 -17.48 -7.19
N PHE A 35 -12.25 -18.21 -6.08
CA PHE A 35 -12.03 -19.66 -6.07
C PHE A 35 -13.12 -20.36 -5.28
N SER A 36 -13.55 -21.50 -5.81
CA SER A 36 -14.43 -22.41 -5.10
C SER A 36 -13.75 -22.91 -3.83
N PRO A 37 -14.46 -23.01 -2.69
CA PRO A 37 -13.92 -23.66 -1.50
C PRO A 37 -13.71 -25.17 -1.72
N ILE A 38 -14.43 -25.78 -2.67
CA ILE A 38 -14.28 -27.20 -3.01
C ILE A 38 -12.97 -27.39 -3.77
N GLY A 39 -12.05 -28.15 -3.18
CA GLY A 39 -10.74 -28.39 -3.76
C GLY A 39 -9.79 -27.20 -3.65
N PHE A 40 -10.08 -26.22 -2.79
CA PHE A 40 -9.20 -25.10 -2.54
C PHE A 40 -7.81 -25.55 -2.05
N SER A 41 -6.77 -24.87 -2.52
CA SER A 41 -5.42 -24.92 -1.97
C SER A 41 -4.67 -23.63 -2.29
N ASP A 42 -3.63 -23.32 -1.53
CA ASP A 42 -2.80 -22.14 -1.75
C ASP A 42 -2.17 -22.12 -3.15
N ALA A 43 -1.80 -23.29 -3.68
CA ALA A 43 -1.25 -23.42 -5.02
C ALA A 43 -2.30 -23.08 -6.10
N ILE A 44 -3.56 -23.50 -5.91
CA ILE A 44 -4.67 -23.19 -6.82
C ILE A 44 -5.00 -21.69 -6.77
N ALA A 45 -4.99 -21.09 -5.59
CA ALA A 45 -5.18 -19.65 -5.43
C ALA A 45 -3.96 -18.81 -5.88
N GLY A 46 -2.83 -19.45 -6.13
CA GLY A 46 -1.57 -18.81 -6.48
C GLY A 46 -1.01 -17.93 -5.37
N ILE A 47 -1.25 -18.29 -4.12
CA ILE A 47 -0.81 -17.57 -2.90
C ILE A 47 0.38 -18.26 -2.22
N THR A 48 0.99 -19.27 -2.84
CA THR A 48 2.21 -19.91 -2.33
C THR A 48 3.31 -18.87 -2.10
N GLY A 49 3.86 -18.84 -0.88
CA GLY A 49 4.91 -17.91 -0.48
C GLY A 49 4.41 -16.52 -0.06
N PHE A 50 3.09 -16.31 0.03
CA PHE A 50 2.53 -15.12 0.65
C PHE A 50 2.69 -15.21 2.17
N GLN A 51 2.68 -14.06 2.84
CA GLN A 51 2.55 -14.04 4.29
C GLN A 51 1.08 -14.32 4.64
N ILE A 52 0.86 -15.23 5.59
CA ILE A 52 -0.47 -15.63 6.03
C ILE A 52 -0.75 -15.05 7.42
N GLU A 53 -1.96 -14.55 7.58
CA GLU A 53 -2.63 -14.32 8.86
C GLU A 53 -3.78 -15.33 8.94
N ASP A 54 -3.70 -16.22 9.93
CA ASP A 54 -4.62 -17.32 10.17
C ASP A 54 -5.59 -17.04 11.33
N PHE A 55 -5.45 -15.90 12.03
CA PHE A 55 -6.32 -15.50 13.13
C PHE A 55 -6.43 -16.55 14.26
N GLU A 56 -5.37 -17.34 14.48
CA GLU A 56 -5.29 -18.32 15.56
C GLU A 56 -5.00 -17.68 16.93
N ASP A 57 -4.65 -16.39 16.94
CA ASP A 57 -4.55 -15.59 18.15
C ASP A 57 -4.93 -14.12 17.92
N THR A 58 -5.00 -13.34 18.99
CA THR A 58 -5.45 -11.95 18.93
C THR A 58 -4.43 -10.98 18.31
N THR A 59 -3.18 -11.38 18.14
CA THR A 59 -2.08 -10.53 17.65
C THR A 59 -2.01 -10.59 16.14
N LEU A 60 -2.29 -9.48 15.47
CA LEU A 60 -2.24 -9.45 14.01
C LEU A 60 -0.81 -9.34 13.48
N ILE A 61 -0.57 -9.90 12.29
CA ILE A 61 0.70 -9.77 11.59
C ILE A 61 1.09 -8.28 11.39
N PRO A 62 2.41 -7.96 11.35
CA PRO A 62 2.85 -6.58 11.22
C PRO A 62 2.27 -5.84 10.02
N GLY A 63 1.67 -4.67 10.30
CA GLY A 63 1.08 -3.81 9.28
C GLY A 63 -0.37 -4.14 8.92
N LEU A 64 -0.97 -5.15 9.55
CA LEU A 64 -2.40 -5.43 9.48
C LEU A 64 -3.15 -4.76 10.64
N SER A 65 -4.35 -4.26 10.35
CA SER A 65 -5.33 -3.88 11.36
C SER A 65 -6.76 -4.12 10.90
N VAL A 66 -7.68 -4.32 11.84
CA VAL A 66 -9.11 -4.57 11.57
C VAL A 66 -9.97 -3.42 12.06
N GLU A 67 -10.94 -3.01 11.24
CA GLU A 67 -11.93 -1.97 11.55
C GLU A 67 -13.34 -2.50 11.30
N TRP A 68 -14.24 -2.30 12.26
CA TRP A 68 -15.67 -2.55 12.16
C TRP A 68 -16.39 -1.20 12.16
N ALA A 69 -17.19 -0.90 11.14
CA ALA A 69 -17.76 0.43 10.92
C ALA A 69 -19.08 0.71 11.67
N SER A 70 -19.84 -0.32 12.04
CA SER A 70 -21.10 -0.10 12.76
C SER A 70 -21.59 -1.41 13.39
N PRO A 71 -21.45 -1.59 14.71
CA PRO A 71 -21.01 -0.56 15.64
C PRO A 71 -19.47 -0.40 15.59
N ASN A 72 -18.95 0.81 15.85
CA ASN A 72 -17.58 1.21 15.50
C ASN A 72 -16.46 0.69 16.43
N LEU A 73 -15.47 -0.05 15.92
CA LEU A 73 -14.18 -0.34 16.56
C LEU A 73 -13.05 -0.31 15.55
N GLY A 74 -11.89 0.18 15.99
CA GLY A 74 -10.65 0.11 15.23
C GLY A 74 -10.36 1.36 14.41
N PRO A 75 -9.31 1.29 13.56
CA PRO A 75 -8.51 0.11 13.28
C PRO A 75 -7.72 -0.38 14.52
N VAL A 76 -7.74 -1.69 14.80
CA VAL A 76 -6.95 -2.33 15.87
C VAL A 76 -5.96 -3.33 15.29
N ASN A 77 -4.78 -3.44 15.90
CA ASN A 77 -3.76 -4.43 15.57
C ASN A 77 -3.67 -5.57 16.60
N ILE A 78 -4.49 -5.49 17.66
CA ILE A 78 -4.76 -6.57 18.60
C ILE A 78 -6.27 -6.74 18.62
N LEU A 79 -6.74 -7.93 18.23
CA LEU A 79 -8.14 -8.26 18.23
C LEU A 79 -8.67 -8.31 19.67
N PRO A 80 -9.89 -7.80 19.91
CA PRO A 80 -10.55 -7.95 21.20
C PRO A 80 -10.90 -9.42 21.52
N ASP A 81 -11.06 -10.24 20.49
CA ASP A 81 -11.51 -11.63 20.57
C ASP A 81 -11.13 -12.39 19.28
N VAL A 82 -10.98 -13.70 19.38
CA VAL A 82 -10.91 -14.64 18.25
C VAL A 82 -11.94 -15.73 18.47
N VAL A 83 -12.71 -16.05 17.43
CA VAL A 83 -13.75 -17.08 17.52
C VAL A 83 -13.16 -18.42 17.12
N SER A 84 -13.56 -19.50 17.78
CA SER A 84 -13.14 -20.85 17.45
C SER A 84 -14.30 -21.73 16.97
N ILE A 85 -14.00 -22.75 16.17
CA ILE A 85 -14.94 -23.82 15.80
C ILE A 85 -15.55 -24.53 17.02
N GLY A 86 -14.89 -24.45 18.19
CA GLY A 86 -15.36 -25.02 19.44
C GLY A 86 -16.46 -24.21 20.13
N ASP A 87 -16.67 -22.95 19.75
CA ASP A 87 -17.59 -22.04 20.43
C ASP A 87 -19.06 -22.35 20.13
N ALA A 88 -19.34 -22.93 18.95
CA ALA A 88 -20.66 -23.40 18.60
C ALA A 88 -20.64 -24.51 17.54
N SER A 89 -21.58 -25.45 17.63
CA SER A 89 -21.64 -26.63 16.76
C SER A 89 -21.84 -26.32 15.27
N TYR A 90 -22.36 -25.14 14.93
CA TYR A 90 -22.57 -24.72 13.54
C TYR A 90 -21.31 -24.14 12.90
N LEU A 91 -20.21 -23.93 13.63
CA LEU A 91 -18.98 -23.32 13.12
C LEU A 91 -17.96 -24.32 12.58
N VAL A 92 -18.21 -25.61 12.74
CA VAL A 92 -17.21 -26.68 12.52
C VAL A 92 -16.59 -26.73 11.13
N ASN A 93 -17.19 -26.09 10.12
CA ASN A 93 -16.62 -26.01 8.78
C ASN A 93 -16.38 -24.56 8.28
N ASP A 94 -16.44 -23.56 9.17
CA ASP A 94 -16.22 -22.16 8.78
C ASP A 94 -14.74 -21.79 8.68
N ALA A 95 -13.87 -22.45 9.45
CA ALA A 95 -12.42 -22.20 9.45
C ALA A 95 -11.77 -22.71 8.15
N TRP A 96 -11.10 -21.82 7.42
CA TRP A 96 -10.34 -22.10 6.20
C TRP A 96 -9.07 -22.92 6.50
N ASP A 97 -8.46 -22.66 7.65
CA ASP A 97 -7.41 -23.46 8.28
C ASP A 97 -7.55 -23.43 9.81
N GLY A 98 -6.64 -24.12 10.50
CA GLY A 98 -6.62 -24.15 11.96
C GLY A 98 -7.97 -24.45 12.60
N ILE A 99 -8.31 -23.70 13.65
CA ILE A 99 -9.54 -23.84 14.43
C ILE A 99 -10.18 -22.50 14.78
N SER A 100 -9.52 -21.38 14.50
CA SER A 100 -9.94 -20.05 14.90
C SER A 100 -9.99 -19.11 13.70
N PHE A 101 -10.75 -18.02 13.83
CA PHE A 101 -10.99 -17.09 12.73
C PHE A 101 -11.50 -15.73 13.22
N LEU A 102 -11.40 -14.74 12.33
CA LEU A 102 -11.99 -13.42 12.51
C LEU A 102 -13.46 -13.44 12.09
N THR A 103 -14.30 -12.60 12.70
CA THR A 103 -15.68 -12.41 12.27
C THR A 103 -16.01 -10.93 12.06
N ASN A 104 -17.17 -10.64 11.44
CA ASN A 104 -17.73 -9.29 11.42
C ASN A 104 -18.31 -8.85 12.77
N SER A 105 -18.17 -9.66 13.82
CA SER A 105 -18.44 -9.30 15.20
C SER A 105 -17.17 -8.83 15.89
N ARG A 106 -17.35 -7.92 16.86
CA ARG A 106 -16.23 -7.42 17.67
C ARG A 106 -15.96 -8.27 18.90
N GLN A 107 -16.91 -9.12 19.30
CA GLN A 107 -16.79 -10.00 20.45
C GLN A 107 -17.85 -11.09 20.34
N GLY A 108 -17.44 -12.36 20.30
CA GLY A 108 -18.35 -13.48 20.06
C GLY A 108 -19.23 -13.26 18.82
N PHE A 109 -20.55 -13.40 18.97
CA PHE A 109 -21.53 -13.32 17.86
C PHE A 109 -22.55 -12.17 18.01
N VAL A 110 -22.24 -11.15 18.81
CA VAL A 110 -23.13 -10.02 19.07
C VAL A 110 -22.65 -8.77 18.36
N SER A 111 -23.58 -7.87 18.02
CA SER A 111 -23.24 -6.55 17.46
C SER A 111 -22.44 -6.64 16.15
N LEU A 112 -23.00 -7.39 15.19
CA LEU A 112 -22.44 -7.60 13.86
C LEU A 112 -22.25 -6.29 13.10
N SER A 113 -21.11 -6.16 12.44
CA SER A 113 -20.73 -4.95 11.75
C SER A 113 -21.29 -4.87 10.33
N ASP A 114 -21.81 -3.70 9.97
CA ASP A 114 -22.24 -3.38 8.59
C ASP A 114 -21.09 -3.52 7.59
N VAL A 115 -19.90 -3.11 8.00
CA VAL A 115 -18.67 -3.20 7.21
C VAL A 115 -17.54 -3.66 8.13
N THR A 116 -16.84 -4.71 7.72
CA THR A 116 -15.59 -5.14 8.36
C THR A 116 -14.47 -4.96 7.35
N SER A 117 -13.44 -4.21 7.73
CA SER A 117 -12.33 -3.82 6.86
C SER A 117 -11.00 -4.30 7.43
N LEU A 118 -10.20 -4.91 6.57
CA LEU A 118 -8.80 -5.22 6.80
C LEU A 118 -7.98 -4.09 6.19
N LYS A 119 -7.21 -3.38 7.01
CA LYS A 119 -6.38 -2.24 6.61
C LYS A 119 -4.91 -2.64 6.64
N PHE A 120 -4.17 -2.20 5.64
CA PHE A 120 -2.77 -2.52 5.45
C PHE A 120 -1.93 -1.25 5.46
N SER A 121 -0.90 -1.20 6.31
CA SER A 121 0.08 -0.10 6.29
C SER A 121 1.11 -0.27 5.17
N ASN A 122 1.25 -1.49 4.67
CA ASN A 122 2.15 -1.83 3.58
C ASN A 122 1.37 -1.74 2.27
N SER A 123 1.97 -1.12 1.24
CA SER A 123 1.40 -1.05 -0.10
C SER A 123 1.35 -2.44 -0.74
N LEU A 124 0.25 -3.17 -0.54
CA LEU A 124 0.11 -4.54 -1.01
C LEU A 124 -0.12 -4.58 -2.52
N THR A 125 0.47 -5.59 -3.15
CA THR A 125 0.27 -5.89 -4.58
C THR A 125 -0.70 -7.04 -4.78
N SER A 126 -0.94 -7.85 -3.75
CA SER A 126 -1.94 -8.91 -3.79
C SER A 126 -2.46 -9.22 -2.39
N VAL A 127 -3.76 -9.47 -2.28
CA VAL A 127 -4.48 -9.84 -1.05
C VAL A 127 -5.42 -11.00 -1.38
N GLY A 128 -5.35 -12.09 -0.61
CA GLY A 128 -6.31 -13.18 -0.64
C GLY A 128 -7.02 -13.34 0.69
N ILE A 129 -8.28 -13.75 0.71
CA ILE A 129 -9.04 -13.97 1.94
C ILE A 129 -10.10 -15.04 1.75
N GLY A 130 -10.21 -15.94 2.72
CA GLY A 130 -11.29 -16.91 2.85
C GLY A 130 -12.51 -16.28 3.52
N VAL A 131 -13.68 -16.51 2.94
CA VAL A 131 -14.96 -16.05 3.48
C VAL A 131 -15.88 -17.25 3.69
N SER A 132 -16.45 -17.36 4.88
CA SER A 132 -17.40 -18.42 5.25
C SER A 132 -18.69 -17.84 5.83
N ASN A 133 -19.70 -18.70 5.98
CA ASN A 133 -21.01 -18.36 6.52
C ASN A 133 -21.75 -17.25 5.76
N LEU A 134 -21.57 -17.17 4.43
CA LEU A 134 -22.26 -16.17 3.62
C LEU A 134 -23.73 -16.58 3.40
N ASN A 135 -24.65 -16.02 4.19
CA ASN A 135 -26.10 -16.30 4.10
C ASN A 135 -26.90 -15.25 3.32
N PHE A 136 -26.21 -14.26 2.77
CA PHE A 136 -26.80 -13.08 2.14
C PHE A 136 -25.84 -12.49 1.10
N ASN A 137 -26.32 -11.55 0.30
CA ASN A 137 -25.45 -10.85 -0.64
C ASN A 137 -24.71 -9.70 0.07
N ALA A 138 -23.38 -9.75 0.01
CA ALA A 138 -22.51 -8.69 0.50
C ALA A 138 -21.81 -7.97 -0.66
N ASN A 139 -21.13 -6.87 -0.34
CA ASN A 139 -20.31 -6.13 -1.29
C ASN A 139 -18.85 -6.15 -0.89
N LEU A 140 -17.97 -6.39 -1.85
CA LEU A 140 -16.52 -6.21 -1.70
C LEU A 140 -16.17 -4.73 -1.90
N LEU A 141 -15.39 -4.21 -0.97
CA LEU A 141 -14.78 -2.90 -1.01
C LEU A 141 -13.27 -3.07 -1.18
N VAL A 142 -12.66 -2.25 -2.02
CA VAL A 142 -11.21 -2.13 -2.17
C VAL A 142 -10.84 -0.68 -1.96
N ASN A 143 -9.85 -0.42 -1.12
CA ASN A 143 -9.41 0.92 -0.72
C ASN A 143 -10.59 1.83 -0.26
N GLY A 144 -11.55 1.24 0.46
CA GLY A 144 -12.74 1.92 0.99
C GLY A 144 -13.84 2.20 -0.03
N SER A 145 -13.62 1.91 -1.31
CA SER A 145 -14.61 2.12 -2.37
C SER A 145 -15.33 0.82 -2.73
N PHE A 146 -16.61 0.90 -3.06
CA PHE A 146 -17.34 -0.23 -3.62
C PHE A 146 -16.63 -0.74 -4.87
N PHE A 147 -16.31 -2.03 -4.88
CA PHE A 147 -15.67 -2.68 -6.03
C PHE A 147 -16.66 -3.58 -6.77
N ARG A 148 -17.30 -4.52 -6.07
CA ARG A 148 -18.19 -5.51 -6.69
C ARG A 148 -19.13 -6.19 -5.69
N SER A 149 -20.33 -6.56 -6.15
CA SER A 149 -21.29 -7.38 -5.38
C SER A 149 -20.95 -8.87 -5.48
N PHE A 150 -21.07 -9.61 -4.38
CA PHE A 150 -20.79 -11.06 -4.32
C PHE A 150 -21.69 -11.86 -5.28
N SER A 151 -22.92 -11.41 -5.50
CA SER A 151 -23.85 -11.99 -6.49
C SER A 151 -23.34 -11.96 -7.94
N SER A 152 -22.28 -11.20 -8.24
CA SER A 152 -21.69 -11.11 -9.57
C SER A 152 -20.37 -11.88 -9.72
N PHE A 153 -19.96 -12.63 -8.70
CA PHE A 153 -18.72 -13.41 -8.73
C PHE A 153 -18.87 -14.68 -9.57
N ASN A 154 -17.75 -15.10 -10.18
CA ASN A 154 -17.63 -16.34 -10.94
C ASN A 154 -16.29 -17.01 -10.62
N PRO A 155 -16.26 -18.19 -9.98
CA PRO A 155 -17.42 -18.93 -9.46
C PRO A 155 -18.23 -18.14 -8.44
N SER A 156 -19.53 -18.41 -8.37
CA SER A 156 -20.41 -17.78 -7.37
C SER A 156 -20.14 -18.36 -5.98
N PRO A 157 -20.35 -17.57 -4.90
CA PRO A 157 -20.18 -18.06 -3.53
C PRO A 157 -21.16 -19.19 -3.23
N ILE A 158 -20.73 -20.16 -2.41
CA ILE A 158 -21.63 -21.13 -1.80
C ILE A 158 -22.33 -20.45 -0.62
N LEU A 159 -23.65 -20.34 -0.68
CA LEU A 159 -24.45 -19.72 0.37
C LEU A 159 -24.92 -20.77 1.37
N GLY A 160 -24.89 -20.43 2.66
CA GLY A 160 -25.32 -21.32 3.74
C GLY A 160 -24.53 -21.16 5.03
N THR A 161 -25.11 -21.67 6.11
CA THR A 161 -24.53 -21.56 7.45
C THR A 161 -23.53 -22.67 7.71
N GLY A 162 -22.41 -22.35 8.36
CA GLY A 162 -21.42 -23.35 8.79
C GLY A 162 -20.67 -24.00 7.64
N ILE A 163 -20.36 -23.21 6.61
CA ILE A 163 -19.66 -23.64 5.40
C ILE A 163 -18.74 -22.53 4.88
N LYS A 164 -17.60 -22.95 4.30
CA LYS A 164 -16.76 -22.10 3.44
C LYS A 164 -17.56 -21.65 2.24
N SER A 165 -17.63 -20.35 2.00
CA SER A 165 -18.43 -19.77 0.94
C SER A 165 -17.61 -19.51 -0.31
N ILE A 166 -16.47 -18.83 -0.18
CA ILE A 166 -15.62 -18.44 -1.31
C ILE A 166 -14.25 -17.98 -0.84
N TYR A 167 -13.21 -18.20 -1.65
CA TYR A 167 -11.92 -17.54 -1.48
C TYR A 167 -11.77 -16.43 -2.53
N LEU A 168 -11.33 -15.26 -2.10
CA LEU A 168 -11.09 -14.11 -2.96
C LEU A 168 -9.59 -13.91 -3.10
N ARG A 169 -9.12 -13.50 -4.29
CA ARG A 169 -7.79 -12.93 -4.49
C ARG A 169 -7.91 -11.65 -5.31
N ILE A 170 -7.29 -10.60 -4.81
CA ILE A 170 -7.33 -9.25 -5.35
C ILE A 170 -5.89 -8.87 -5.67
N ASP A 171 -5.60 -8.61 -6.93
CA ASP A 171 -4.28 -8.23 -7.42
C ASP A 171 -4.30 -6.78 -7.89
N ALA A 172 -3.29 -6.02 -7.48
CA ALA A 172 -3.06 -4.68 -7.99
C ALA A 172 -2.29 -4.74 -9.31
N GLU A 173 -2.76 -4.00 -10.31
CA GLU A 173 -2.02 -3.82 -11.55
C GLU A 173 -0.80 -2.91 -11.34
N ALA A 174 0.05 -2.80 -12.36
CA ALA A 174 1.30 -2.04 -12.27
C ALA A 174 1.06 -0.57 -11.86
N GLY A 175 1.67 -0.15 -10.74
CA GLY A 175 1.56 1.20 -10.20
C GLY A 175 0.41 1.40 -9.20
N GLU A 176 -0.46 0.40 -9.01
CA GLU A 176 -1.54 0.41 -8.02
C GLU A 176 -1.14 -0.31 -6.73
N THR A 177 -1.87 -0.04 -5.66
CA THR A 177 -1.66 -0.66 -4.34
C THR A 177 -2.98 -0.94 -3.64
N ILE A 178 -3.02 -1.99 -2.83
CA ILE A 178 -4.14 -2.35 -1.98
C ILE A 178 -3.79 -1.95 -0.55
N ASN A 179 -4.47 -0.93 -0.04
CA ASN A 179 -4.32 -0.41 1.32
C ASN A 179 -5.45 -0.87 2.25
N SER A 180 -6.57 -1.33 1.68
CA SER A 180 -7.60 -2.02 2.45
C SER A 180 -8.48 -2.89 1.56
N ILE A 181 -9.02 -3.95 2.15
CA ILE A 181 -10.21 -4.63 1.64
C ILE A 181 -11.30 -4.59 2.71
N GLY A 182 -12.57 -4.61 2.29
CA GLY A 182 -13.68 -4.69 3.23
C GLY A 182 -14.85 -5.45 2.67
N ILE A 183 -15.64 -6.05 3.55
CA ILE A 183 -16.93 -6.65 3.19
C ILE A 183 -18.03 -5.83 3.85
N ALA A 184 -18.86 -5.21 3.03
CA ALA A 184 -20.08 -4.56 3.47
C ALA A 184 -21.23 -5.55 3.42
N ALA A 185 -21.58 -6.06 4.59
CA ALA A 185 -22.71 -6.95 4.82
C ALA A 185 -24.05 -6.20 4.83
N GLY A 186 -24.00 -4.93 5.25
CA GLY A 186 -25.19 -4.11 5.47
C GLY A 186 -25.83 -4.33 6.84
N SER A 187 -26.70 -3.41 7.23
CA SER A 187 -27.34 -3.42 8.55
C SER A 187 -28.27 -4.63 8.73
N GLY A 188 -28.13 -5.30 9.87
CA GLY A 188 -28.94 -6.45 10.25
C GLY A 188 -28.57 -7.75 9.52
N ALA A 189 -27.42 -7.77 8.84
CA ALA A 189 -26.87 -8.97 8.23
C ALA A 189 -26.45 -9.99 9.30
N ASP A 190 -26.40 -11.26 8.91
CA ASP A 190 -25.89 -12.36 9.74
C ASP A 190 -24.36 -12.31 9.84
N PHE A 191 -23.77 -13.14 10.72
CA PHE A 191 -22.33 -13.12 10.93
C PHE A 191 -21.59 -13.65 9.69
N ILE A 192 -20.40 -13.11 9.43
CA ILE A 192 -19.49 -13.54 8.37
C ILE A 192 -18.18 -13.92 9.04
N VAL A 193 -17.56 -14.99 8.54
CA VAL A 193 -16.23 -15.44 8.96
C VAL A 193 -15.20 -15.03 7.92
N PHE A 194 -14.06 -14.53 8.40
CA PHE A 194 -12.88 -14.19 7.64
C PHE A 194 -11.73 -15.04 8.16
N ASP A 195 -11.06 -15.73 7.25
CA ASP A 195 -9.95 -16.61 7.63
C ASP A 195 -8.95 -16.77 6.48
N ARG A 196 -7.74 -17.23 6.80
CA ARG A 196 -6.64 -17.47 5.85
C ARG A 196 -6.34 -16.25 4.98
N LEU A 197 -6.07 -15.11 5.62
CA LEU A 197 -5.68 -13.89 4.92
C LEU A 197 -4.26 -14.04 4.37
N ALA A 198 -4.12 -13.99 3.05
CA ALA A 198 -2.82 -14.02 2.37
C ALA A 198 -2.44 -12.64 1.86
N ILE A 199 -1.24 -12.15 2.18
CA ILE A 199 -0.76 -10.84 1.71
C ILE A 199 0.57 -10.94 1.00
N LYS A 200 0.73 -10.11 -0.03
CA LYS A 200 1.99 -9.90 -0.74
C LYS A 200 2.24 -8.41 -0.94
N SER A 201 3.30 -7.91 -0.31
CA SER A 201 3.76 -6.54 -0.50
C SER A 201 4.47 -6.37 -1.86
N ALA A 202 4.46 -5.15 -2.41
CA ALA A 202 5.45 -4.80 -3.43
C ALA A 202 6.84 -5.12 -2.85
N ALA A 203 7.69 -5.80 -3.61
CA ALA A 203 9.09 -5.93 -3.21
C ALA A 203 9.60 -4.51 -2.98
N GLN A 204 10.00 -4.18 -1.75
CA GLN A 204 10.74 -2.95 -1.54
C GLN A 204 11.95 -3.02 -2.48
N PRO A 205 12.26 -1.96 -3.25
CA PRO A 205 13.59 -1.84 -3.83
C PRO A 205 14.59 -2.17 -2.72
N PRO A 206 15.65 -2.96 -2.99
CA PRO A 206 16.68 -3.20 -2.00
C PRO A 206 17.02 -1.85 -1.39
N GLN A 207 16.88 -1.69 -0.07
CA GLN A 207 17.34 -0.45 0.55
C GLN A 207 18.79 -0.32 0.12
N THR A 208 19.09 0.70 -0.69
CA THR A 208 20.47 1.04 -0.95
C THR A 208 20.99 1.49 0.40
N VAL A 209 21.67 0.58 1.09
CA VAL A 209 22.52 0.92 2.21
C VAL A 209 23.32 2.11 1.70
N PRO A 210 23.19 3.31 2.31
CA PRO A 210 24.04 4.41 1.93
C PRO A 210 25.46 3.88 2.09
N GLU A 211 26.19 3.76 0.97
CA GLU A 211 27.61 3.46 1.08
C GLU A 211 28.19 4.49 2.05
N PRO A 212 29.00 4.07 3.04
CA PRO A 212 29.62 5.01 3.96
C PRO A 212 30.29 6.06 3.11
N SER A 213 29.71 7.26 3.13
CA SER A 213 30.09 8.32 2.24
C SER A 213 31.57 8.56 2.48
N ASN A 214 32.38 8.46 1.43
CA ASN A 214 33.72 9.02 1.44
C ASN A 214 33.57 10.53 1.73
N ILE A 215 33.57 10.90 3.01
CA ILE A 215 33.55 12.28 3.53
C ILE A 215 34.83 13.05 3.11
N PHE A 216 35.75 12.43 2.37
CA PHE A 216 36.95 13.06 1.84
C PHE A 216 36.84 13.62 0.40
N GLY A 217 35.67 13.56 -0.23
CA GLY A 217 35.50 13.90 -1.66
C GLY A 217 35.05 15.33 -2.01
N LEU A 218 34.78 16.21 -1.05
CA LEU A 218 34.22 17.55 -1.30
C LEU A 218 35.04 18.65 -0.60
N SER A 219 36.27 18.92 -1.07
CA SER A 219 36.94 20.20 -0.75
C SER A 219 37.67 20.87 -1.92
N LEU A 220 37.63 20.32 -3.15
CA LEU A 220 38.42 20.86 -4.26
C LEU A 220 37.63 21.54 -5.39
N LEU A 221 36.48 22.13 -5.10
CA LEU A 221 35.71 22.92 -6.08
C LEU A 221 35.32 24.32 -5.59
N GLY A 222 35.99 24.85 -4.56
CA GLY A 222 35.57 26.08 -3.88
C GLY A 222 36.68 27.04 -3.49
N LEU A 223 37.69 27.30 -4.34
CA LEU A 223 38.52 28.50 -4.23
C LEU A 223 38.63 29.15 -5.61
N GLY A 224 37.86 30.23 -5.77
CA GLY A 224 37.77 31.02 -6.98
C GLY A 224 39.05 31.79 -7.30
N LEU A 225 39.17 32.07 -8.60
CA LEU A 225 40.06 33.05 -9.22
C LEU A 225 40.22 34.34 -8.40
N ALA A 226 41.48 34.70 -8.13
CA ALA A 226 41.91 36.10 -8.11
C ALA A 226 43.30 36.18 -8.74
N ALA A 227 43.35 36.68 -9.98
CA ALA A 227 44.60 37.02 -10.66
C ALA A 227 44.86 38.52 -10.52
N ILE A 228 46.06 38.91 -10.04
CA ILE A 228 46.64 40.24 -10.31
C ILE A 228 48.12 40.09 -10.65
N LYS A 229 48.48 40.55 -11.86
CA LYS A 229 49.83 40.78 -12.41
C LYS A 229 50.62 41.81 -11.59
N VAL A 230 51.91 41.59 -11.36
CA VAL A 230 53.00 42.60 -11.41
C VAL A 230 54.31 41.88 -11.81
N LYS A 231 54.79 41.97 -13.05
CA LYS A 231 55.83 42.89 -13.59
C LYS A 231 57.22 42.64 -12.99
N GLY A 232 58.13 42.10 -13.81
CA GLY A 232 59.50 41.73 -13.39
C GLY A 232 60.45 42.90 -13.17
N ILE A 233 61.67 42.56 -12.73
CA ILE A 233 63.00 43.06 -13.16
C ILE A 233 64.03 42.78 -12.04
N LEU A 234 65.05 41.98 -12.40
CA LEU A 234 66.48 42.00 -12.04
C LEU A 234 66.91 42.63 -10.69
N SER A 235 67.80 41.94 -9.95
CA SER A 235 69.23 42.34 -9.86
C SER A 235 70.10 41.41 -8.98
N LYS A 236 71.06 40.76 -9.64
CA LYS A 236 72.50 40.58 -9.31
C LYS A 236 72.97 40.32 -7.86
N LYS A 237 73.62 39.15 -7.73
CA LYS A 237 75.05 38.91 -7.38
C LYS A 237 75.58 39.24 -5.98
N ALA A 238 76.02 38.19 -5.27
CA ALA A 238 77.32 38.01 -4.57
C ALA A 238 77.17 36.88 -3.52
N LYS A 239 78.15 36.12 -3.02
CA LYS A 239 79.51 35.65 -3.38
C LYS A 239 79.85 34.69 -2.21
N SER A 240 80.45 33.53 -2.48
CA SER A 240 80.93 32.55 -1.49
C SER A 240 82.02 33.15 -0.57
N PRO A 241 82.21 32.60 0.65
CA PRO A 241 83.37 31.73 0.95
C PRO A 241 82.98 30.45 1.75
N THR A 242 83.50 29.25 1.44
CA THR A 242 84.64 28.53 2.12
C THR A 242 84.44 28.34 3.65
N ASP A 243 84.71 27.23 4.33
CA ASP A 243 85.63 26.10 4.14
C ASP A 243 85.11 24.88 4.92
N ASN A 244 85.42 23.68 4.40
CA ASN A 244 85.49 22.44 5.19
C ASN A 244 86.90 22.39 5.83
N PRO A 245 87.08 21.79 7.02
CA PRO A 245 87.93 20.60 7.01
C PRO A 245 87.61 19.49 8.03
N GLN A 246 87.92 18.27 7.58
CA GLN A 246 88.52 17.13 8.28
C GLN A 246 87.76 16.37 9.39
N GLU A 247 87.31 15.18 8.99
CA GLU A 247 87.83 13.84 9.37
C GLU A 247 87.84 13.33 10.84
N PRO A 248 87.86 11.98 11.00
CA PRO A 248 87.16 11.26 12.06
C PRO A 248 88.10 10.80 13.17
N ASP A 249 87.54 10.30 14.27
CA ASP A 249 88.25 9.37 15.14
C ASP A 249 87.31 8.33 15.76
N SER A 250 87.76 7.07 15.60
CA SER A 250 87.47 5.83 16.35
C SER A 250 86.12 5.12 16.18
#